data_AF-A0A671UCE8-F1
#
_entry.id   AF-A0A671UCE8-F1
#
_cell.length_a   1.000
_cell.length_b   1.000
_cell.length_c   1.000
_cell.angle_alpha   90.00
_cell.angle_beta   90.00
_cell.angle_gamma   90.00
#
_symmetry.space_group_name_H-M   'P 1'
#
loop_
_entity.id
_entity.type
_entity.pdbx_description
1 polymer ?
#
loop_
_entity_poly.entity_id
_entity_poly.type
_entity_poly.pdbx_seq_one_letter_code
_entity_poly.pdbx_strand_id
1 'polypeptide(L)'
;MRTVSADGPYLQIVEQPKQRGFRFRYGCEGPSHGGLPGASSEKNRKTYPTVKISNYQGPARVVVQLVTAVTPHPQLHAHSLVGKQCDKGICIADLQPKDSNISFPNLGILHVTKKNVAKTLEERMMEAKEMDLSVVRLMFTAFLPDSDGGFSRRLEPAVSEPIYDSKAPNASNLKIVRMDRTAGCVSGGEEVYLLCDKVQKDDIQVRFFEEDDTGLTWEALGDFSPTDVHRQFAIVFKTPKYRDQNLQKPTSVFVQLKRKSDNETSEPKPFTYHPQIIDKEEVQRKRQKTLPTFHDFSGHGGGGGGGGGLYRGGGGGPAAGGPGSTPLHLAVITQQREAVEALLLAGADPTLTDRHGNTVLHLASTLEGGGGMVQFLLQHKELRALLEHTNTAGLCAIHLAVLASQLSSLRELLEGGANVETPERSCGRTALHLATESDNVSLAGCLLLEGNANVDCCTFNGSTPLHIAAGRGSVKLTAKWLAWLCPAQTPLELTDEHHHLSLGQPSKLKLCLHAKTPSQQPRLLSLTPLRLVSIC
;
A
#
# COMPACT_ATOMS: atom_id res chain seq x y z
N MET A 1 45.45 2.46 -31.11
CA MET A 1 46.06 2.97 -29.86
C MET A 1 47.19 3.92 -30.25
N ARG A 2 46.96 5.24 -30.20
CA ARG A 2 48.05 6.23 -30.28
C ARG A 2 48.45 6.53 -28.83
N THR A 3 49.69 6.21 -28.48
CA THR A 3 50.34 6.60 -27.24
C THR A 3 50.41 8.13 -27.19
N VAL A 4 49.62 8.75 -26.32
CA VAL A 4 49.71 10.17 -26.00
C VAL A 4 50.98 10.37 -25.18
N SER A 5 51.93 11.15 -25.70
CA SER A 5 53.17 11.51 -25.03
C SER A 5 52.90 12.16 -23.67
N ALA A 6 53.56 11.66 -22.63
CA ALA A 6 53.27 11.92 -21.22
C ALA A 6 53.77 13.27 -20.65
N ASP A 7 53.91 14.34 -21.47
CA ASP A 7 54.51 15.61 -21.02
C ASP A 7 53.63 16.87 -21.23
N GLY A 8 52.42 16.72 -21.76
CA GLY A 8 51.50 17.84 -21.99
C GLY A 8 50.54 18.15 -20.82
N PRO A 9 49.95 19.35 -20.76
CA PRO A 9 48.89 19.67 -19.82
C PRO A 9 47.63 18.85 -20.12
N TYR A 10 47.00 18.26 -19.09
CA TYR A 10 45.79 17.45 -19.24
C TYR A 10 44.78 17.72 -18.12
N LEU A 11 43.50 17.48 -18.42
CA LEU A 11 42.40 17.68 -17.49
C LEU A 11 42.05 16.36 -16.79
N GLN A 12 41.97 16.39 -15.46
CA GLN A 12 41.64 15.24 -14.64
C GLN A 12 40.47 15.56 -13.71
N ILE A 13 39.50 14.64 -13.62
CA ILE A 13 38.43 14.74 -12.63
C ILE A 13 38.97 14.24 -11.28
N VAL A 14 39.04 15.12 -10.29
CA VAL A 14 39.49 14.81 -8.92
C VAL A 14 38.34 14.26 -8.09
N GLU A 15 37.17 14.90 -8.22
CA GLU A 15 35.95 14.43 -7.57
C GLU A 15 34.83 14.31 -8.60
N GLN A 16 34.33 13.09 -8.75
CA GLN A 16 33.20 12.78 -9.62
C GLN A 16 31.90 13.35 -9.05
N PRO A 17 30.89 13.63 -9.90
CA PRO A 17 29.55 13.95 -9.42
C PRO A 17 28.91 12.73 -8.77
N LYS A 18 28.01 12.98 -7.80
CA LYS A 18 27.20 11.92 -7.23
C LYS A 18 26.27 11.34 -8.29
N GLN A 19 26.43 10.04 -8.57
CA GLN A 19 25.71 9.38 -9.65
C GLN A 19 24.21 9.27 -9.38
N ARG A 20 23.79 9.10 -8.12
CA ARG A 20 22.38 8.84 -7.76
C ARG A 20 21.88 9.67 -6.59
N GLY A 21 20.56 9.84 -6.52
CA GLY A 21 19.90 10.63 -5.48
C GLY A 21 19.87 12.14 -5.75
N PHE A 22 20.40 12.60 -6.89
CA PHE A 22 20.23 13.98 -7.35
C PHE A 22 18.94 14.09 -8.18
N ARG A 23 18.20 15.20 -8.05
CA ARG A 23 16.92 15.41 -8.76
C ARG A 23 17.10 16.44 -9.85
N PHE A 24 16.70 16.11 -11.08
CA PHE A 24 16.60 17.08 -12.16
C PHE A 24 15.33 17.92 -11.95
N ARG A 25 15.41 19.22 -12.25
CA ARG A 25 14.37 20.19 -11.87
C ARG A 25 13.72 20.80 -13.09
N TYR A 26 12.40 20.92 -13.11
CA TYR A 26 11.72 21.68 -14.17
C TYR A 26 11.91 23.19 -13.97
N GLY A 27 11.83 23.97 -15.05
CA GLY A 27 11.90 25.44 -14.96
C GLY A 27 10.83 26.06 -14.07
N CYS A 28 9.67 25.41 -13.92
CA CYS A 28 8.60 25.84 -13.02
C CYS A 28 8.88 25.59 -11.53
N GLU A 29 9.88 24.77 -11.16
CA GLU A 29 10.23 24.51 -9.75
C GLU A 29 11.08 25.64 -9.12
N GLY A 30 11.61 26.55 -9.94
CA GLY A 30 12.47 27.64 -9.48
C GLY A 30 13.94 27.25 -9.27
N PRO A 31 14.81 28.24 -8.98
CA PRO A 31 16.27 28.09 -9.12
C PRO A 31 17.02 27.51 -7.91
N SER A 32 16.40 27.39 -6.73
CA SER A 32 17.13 27.24 -5.46
C SER A 32 16.92 25.89 -4.76
N HIS A 33 17.25 24.78 -5.43
CA HIS A 33 17.11 23.42 -4.85
C HIS A 33 18.43 22.72 -4.46
N GLY A 34 19.54 23.46 -4.43
CA GLY A 34 20.86 22.95 -4.06
C GLY A 34 21.66 22.44 -5.26
N GLY A 35 22.99 22.51 -5.15
CA GLY A 35 23.90 22.08 -6.21
C GLY A 35 24.15 20.57 -6.22
N LEU A 36 24.64 20.08 -7.35
CA LEU A 36 25.03 18.70 -7.61
C LEU A 36 26.20 18.33 -6.68
N PRO A 37 25.99 17.40 -5.75
CA PRO A 37 27.04 17.00 -4.81
C PRO A 37 28.11 16.15 -5.50
N GLY A 38 29.30 16.12 -4.90
CA GLY A 38 30.37 15.19 -5.25
C GLY A 38 30.06 13.76 -4.80
N ALA A 39 30.75 12.79 -5.39
CA ALA A 39 30.58 11.37 -5.08
C ALA A 39 30.93 11.05 -3.62
N SER A 40 31.87 11.78 -3.01
CA SER A 40 32.25 11.62 -1.60
C SER A 40 31.47 12.53 -0.63
N SER A 41 30.43 13.21 -1.13
CA SER A 41 29.67 14.18 -0.34
C SER A 41 28.78 13.48 0.69
N GLU A 42 28.93 13.90 1.94
CA GLU A 42 28.14 13.44 3.09
C GLU A 42 27.28 14.55 3.68
N LYS A 43 26.39 14.23 4.63
CA LYS A 43 25.49 15.22 5.27
C LYS A 43 26.25 16.35 5.96
N ASN A 44 27.35 16.01 6.63
CA ASN A 44 28.13 16.96 7.45
C ASN A 44 29.33 17.56 6.69
N ARG A 45 29.78 16.92 5.60
CA ARG A 45 30.88 17.39 4.76
C ARG A 45 30.48 17.34 3.30
N LYS A 46 30.02 18.50 2.80
CA LYS A 46 29.59 18.64 1.41
C LYS A 46 30.80 18.83 0.50
N THR A 47 30.97 17.91 -0.43
CA THR A 47 31.94 18.00 -1.52
C THR A 47 31.21 18.18 -2.83
N TYR A 48 31.92 18.58 -3.88
CA TYR A 48 31.34 18.95 -5.16
C TYR A 48 32.22 18.46 -6.31
N PRO A 49 31.66 18.29 -7.53
CA PRO A 49 32.46 17.92 -8.69
C PRO A 49 33.65 18.87 -8.83
N THR A 50 34.85 18.29 -8.91
CA THR A 50 36.11 19.04 -8.91
C THR A 50 37.04 18.48 -9.98
N VAL A 51 37.64 19.36 -10.76
CA VAL A 51 38.63 18.99 -11.77
C VAL A 51 39.96 19.70 -11.52
N LYS A 52 41.05 19.08 -11.97
CA LYS A 52 42.41 19.58 -11.86
C LYS A 52 43.04 19.60 -13.25
N ILE A 53 43.75 20.67 -13.56
CA ILE A 53 44.62 20.72 -14.73
C ILE A 53 46.01 20.28 -14.27
N SER A 54 46.42 19.09 -14.66
CA SER A 54 47.75 18.55 -14.37
C SER A 54 48.75 19.05 -15.40
N ASN A 55 50.02 19.17 -14.99
CA ASN A 55 51.13 19.65 -15.83
C ASN A 55 50.93 21.07 -16.38
N TYR A 56 50.19 21.92 -15.67
CA TYR A 56 50.01 23.34 -16.00
C TYR A 56 49.84 24.17 -14.72
N GLN A 57 50.48 25.34 -14.67
CA GLN A 57 50.27 26.36 -13.65
C GLN A 57 50.11 27.71 -14.35
N GLY A 58 48.93 28.31 -14.23
CA GLY A 58 48.58 29.53 -14.93
C GLY A 58 47.06 29.71 -15.01
N PRO A 59 46.59 30.84 -15.57
CA PRO A 59 45.16 31.05 -15.76
C PRO A 59 44.61 30.07 -16.79
N ALA A 60 43.43 29.52 -16.57
CA ALA A 60 42.75 28.64 -17.52
C ALA A 60 41.24 28.83 -17.43
N ARG A 61 40.50 28.52 -18.49
CA ARG A 61 39.03 28.55 -18.50
C ARG A 61 38.49 27.14 -18.63
N VAL A 62 37.65 26.72 -17.70
CA VAL A 62 37.01 25.40 -17.73
C VAL A 62 35.53 25.57 -18.06
N VAL A 63 35.10 24.86 -19.09
CA VAL A 63 33.73 24.83 -19.59
C VAL A 63 33.12 23.47 -19.27
N VAL A 64 31.93 23.46 -18.67
CA VAL A 64 31.16 22.26 -18.34
C VAL A 64 29.90 22.23 -19.18
N GLN A 65 29.64 21.09 -19.83
CA GLN A 65 28.47 20.86 -20.66
C GLN A 65 27.82 19.52 -20.29
N LEU A 66 26.51 19.41 -20.52
CA LEU A 66 25.80 18.14 -20.38
C LEU A 66 25.88 17.35 -21.67
N VAL A 67 26.25 16.08 -21.57
CA VAL A 67 26.33 15.16 -22.71
C VAL A 67 25.53 13.87 -22.45
N THR A 68 25.22 13.16 -23.53
CA THR A 68 24.54 11.87 -23.53
C THR A 68 25.42 10.78 -22.87
N ALA A 69 24.78 9.85 -22.14
CA ALA A 69 25.49 8.78 -21.43
C ALA A 69 25.65 7.48 -22.22
N VAL A 70 24.73 7.18 -23.14
CA VAL A 70 24.59 5.85 -23.77
C VAL A 70 25.29 5.77 -25.14
N THR A 71 25.61 6.91 -25.75
CA THR A 71 26.20 6.93 -27.10
C THR A 71 27.73 6.81 -27.05
N PRO A 72 28.36 6.05 -27.98
CA PRO A 72 29.81 5.90 -28.04
C PRO A 72 30.55 7.21 -28.33
N HIS A 73 29.84 8.20 -28.90
CA HIS A 73 30.32 9.56 -29.04
C HIS A 73 29.42 10.46 -28.17
N PRO A 74 29.96 11.19 -27.17
CA PRO A 74 29.17 12.06 -26.31
C PRO A 74 28.61 13.23 -27.13
N GLN A 75 27.29 13.29 -27.24
CA GLN A 75 26.57 14.40 -27.89
C GLN A 75 26.00 15.31 -26.81
N LEU A 76 25.78 16.60 -27.09
CA LEU A 76 25.18 17.48 -26.07
C LEU A 76 23.77 17.00 -25.73
N HIS A 77 23.44 17.10 -24.45
CA HIS A 77 22.13 16.73 -23.94
C HIS A 77 21.13 17.89 -24.10
N ALA A 78 19.84 17.57 -24.25
CA ALA A 78 18.77 18.58 -24.26
C ALA A 78 18.64 19.33 -22.92
N HIS A 79 19.05 18.71 -21.83
CA HIS A 79 19.09 19.34 -20.50
C HIS A 79 20.07 20.51 -20.45
N SER A 80 19.89 21.37 -19.45
CA SER A 80 20.71 22.57 -19.29
C SER A 80 21.33 22.63 -17.90
N LEU A 81 22.59 23.03 -17.82
CA LEU A 81 23.20 23.40 -16.54
C LEU A 81 22.70 24.77 -16.11
N VAL A 82 22.32 24.87 -14.84
CA VAL A 82 21.90 26.12 -14.20
C VAL A 82 22.71 26.36 -12.94
N GLY A 83 23.00 27.60 -12.60
CA GLY A 83 23.87 27.92 -11.48
C GLY A 83 24.46 29.32 -11.58
N LYS A 84 25.24 29.73 -10.58
CA LYS A 84 25.84 31.08 -10.51
C LYS A 84 26.78 31.40 -11.68
N GLN A 85 27.42 30.39 -12.25
CA GLN A 85 28.41 30.49 -13.32
C GLN A 85 27.90 29.86 -14.63
N CYS A 86 26.58 29.69 -14.76
CA CYS A 86 25.97 29.04 -15.92
C CYS A 86 25.26 30.06 -16.80
N ASP A 87 25.57 30.03 -18.10
CA ASP A 87 24.85 30.79 -19.13
C ASP A 87 24.44 29.84 -20.26
N LYS A 88 23.19 29.97 -20.73
CA LYS A 88 22.59 29.18 -21.82
C LYS A 88 22.75 27.64 -21.70
N GLY A 89 22.89 27.12 -20.48
CA GLY A 89 23.04 25.68 -20.23
C GLY A 89 24.48 25.18 -20.15
N ILE A 90 25.46 26.08 -20.18
CA ILE A 90 26.89 25.80 -20.09
C ILE A 90 27.43 26.47 -18.83
N CYS A 91 28.24 25.77 -18.03
CA CYS A 91 28.96 26.39 -16.92
C CYS A 91 30.35 26.83 -17.38
N ILE A 92 30.75 28.06 -17.08
CA ILE A 92 32.08 28.59 -17.40
C ILE A 92 32.71 29.09 -16.12
N ALA A 93 33.89 28.57 -15.78
CA ALA A 93 34.62 28.98 -14.60
C ALA A 93 36.10 29.19 -14.93
N ASP A 94 36.64 30.32 -14.46
CA ASP A 94 38.02 30.72 -14.70
C ASP A 94 38.90 30.31 -13.50
N LEU A 95 39.96 29.58 -13.78
CA LEU A 95 40.99 29.14 -12.84
C LEU A 95 42.00 30.28 -12.63
N GLN A 96 42.23 30.64 -11.38
CA GLN A 96 43.23 31.64 -11.02
C GLN A 96 44.64 31.05 -11.09
N PRO A 97 45.69 31.86 -11.36
CA PRO A 97 47.05 31.35 -11.56
C PRO A 97 47.67 30.58 -10.39
N LYS A 98 47.13 30.75 -9.17
CA LYS A 98 47.61 30.10 -7.94
C LYS A 98 46.93 28.77 -7.67
N ASP A 99 45.80 28.50 -8.32
CA ASP A 99 44.97 27.33 -8.07
C ASP A 99 45.20 26.30 -9.18
N SER A 100 45.32 25.03 -8.80
CA SER A 100 45.36 23.91 -9.78
C SER A 100 44.02 23.20 -9.94
N ASN A 101 43.09 23.43 -9.00
CA ASN A 101 41.82 22.72 -8.90
C ASN A 101 40.66 23.71 -8.98
N ILE A 102 39.58 23.30 -9.63
CA ILE A 102 38.34 24.08 -9.72
C ILE A 102 37.15 23.21 -9.31
N SER A 103 36.33 23.71 -8.40
CA SER A 103 35.16 23.02 -7.87
C SER A 103 33.86 23.72 -8.29
N PHE A 104 32.79 22.95 -8.44
CA PHE A 104 31.52 23.43 -8.98
C PHE A 104 30.34 23.23 -8.00
N PRO A 105 30.23 24.04 -6.93
CA PRO A 105 29.28 23.80 -5.85
C PRO A 105 27.80 24.11 -6.14
N ASN A 106 27.51 24.90 -7.17
CA ASN A 106 26.16 25.41 -7.45
C ASN A 106 25.63 24.94 -8.81
N LEU A 107 26.00 23.74 -9.26
CA LEU A 107 25.49 23.16 -10.50
C LEU A 107 24.13 22.52 -10.28
N GLY A 108 23.10 23.00 -10.96
CA GLY A 108 21.81 22.35 -11.10
C GLY A 108 21.61 21.79 -12.51
N ILE A 109 20.73 20.81 -12.64
CA ILE A 109 20.34 20.24 -13.94
C ILE A 109 18.87 20.58 -14.17
N LEU A 110 18.63 21.41 -15.19
CA LEU A 110 17.31 21.79 -15.66
C LEU A 110 16.77 20.71 -16.60
N HIS A 111 15.68 20.08 -16.16
CA HIS A 111 14.92 19.10 -16.91
C HIS A 111 14.11 19.76 -18.02
N VAL A 112 14.16 19.18 -19.22
CA VAL A 112 13.41 19.64 -20.40
C VAL A 112 12.31 18.63 -20.66
N THR A 113 11.08 19.13 -20.84
CA THR A 113 9.93 18.27 -21.10
C THR A 113 10.07 17.59 -22.46
N LYS A 114 9.56 16.36 -22.59
CA LYS A 114 9.56 15.61 -23.87
C LYS A 114 9.04 16.43 -25.06
N LYS A 115 8.02 17.26 -24.84
CA LYS A 115 7.43 18.15 -25.88
C LYS A 115 8.40 19.23 -26.36
N ASN A 116 9.31 19.68 -25.51
CA ASN A 116 10.22 20.78 -25.81
C ASN A 116 11.60 20.31 -26.24
N VAL A 117 11.90 19.00 -26.19
CA VAL A 117 13.20 18.44 -26.58
C VAL A 117 13.57 18.85 -28.00
N ALA A 118 12.68 18.65 -28.97
CA ALA A 118 12.94 19.01 -30.38
C ALA A 118 13.26 20.50 -30.54
N LYS A 119 12.42 21.37 -29.96
CA LYS A 119 12.64 22.83 -29.98
C LYS A 119 13.97 23.24 -29.34
N THR A 120 14.32 22.68 -28.18
CA THR A 120 15.57 23.00 -27.48
C THR A 120 16.80 22.52 -28.26
N LEU A 121 16.70 21.39 -28.98
CA LEU A 121 17.78 20.92 -29.85
C LEU A 121 17.90 21.76 -31.12
N GLU A 122 16.80 22.17 -31.72
CA GLU A 122 16.77 23.09 -32.88
C GLU A 122 17.40 24.43 -32.54
N GLU A 123 17.03 25.03 -31.39
CA GLU A 123 17.66 26.27 -30.87
C GLU A 123 19.16 26.11 -30.63
N ARG A 124 19.63 24.87 -30.38
CA ARG A 124 21.04 24.52 -30.22
C ARG A 124 21.71 24.04 -31.51
N MET A 125 20.99 24.07 -32.64
CA MET A 125 21.44 23.60 -33.96
C MET A 125 21.89 22.13 -33.96
N MET A 126 21.10 21.24 -33.33
CA MET A 126 21.46 19.83 -33.13
C MET A 126 20.44 18.85 -33.72
N GLU A 127 20.91 17.67 -34.15
CA GLU A 127 20.05 16.57 -34.60
C GLU A 127 19.23 15.98 -33.44
N ALA A 128 17.93 15.84 -33.65
CA ALA A 128 17.04 15.13 -32.74
C ALA A 128 17.28 13.61 -32.84
N LYS A 129 18.17 13.08 -32.00
CA LYS A 129 18.33 11.64 -31.77
C LYS A 129 17.55 11.21 -30.52
N GLU A 130 17.19 9.94 -30.45
CA GLU A 130 16.61 9.37 -29.23
C GLU A 130 17.57 9.60 -28.06
N MET A 131 17.13 10.38 -27.08
CA MET A 131 17.89 10.72 -25.88
C MET A 131 17.15 10.27 -24.64
N ASP A 132 17.92 9.70 -23.71
CA ASP A 132 17.41 9.31 -22.41
C ASP A 132 17.40 10.50 -21.44
N LEU A 133 16.21 11.01 -21.16
CA LEU A 133 16.00 12.13 -20.22
C LEU A 133 16.19 11.72 -18.74
N SER A 134 16.47 10.46 -18.45
CA SER A 134 16.73 9.98 -17.08
C SER A 134 18.20 10.02 -16.70
N VAL A 135 19.12 10.21 -17.65
CA VAL A 135 20.57 10.12 -17.41
C VAL A 135 21.36 11.15 -18.21
N VAL A 136 22.37 11.75 -17.59
CA VAL A 136 23.29 12.71 -18.23
C VAL A 136 24.73 12.48 -17.77
N ARG A 137 25.71 12.98 -18.51
CA ARG A 137 27.12 13.08 -18.05
C ARG A 137 27.60 14.53 -18.12
N LEU A 138 28.57 14.89 -17.29
CA LEU A 138 29.26 16.17 -17.38
C LEU A 138 30.49 16.00 -18.25
N MET A 139 30.65 16.85 -19.26
CA MET A 139 31.87 16.98 -20.04
C MET A 139 32.60 18.24 -19.60
N PHE A 140 33.82 18.09 -19.11
CA PHE A 140 34.70 19.19 -18.76
C PHE A 140 35.69 19.42 -19.89
N THR A 141 35.79 20.66 -20.37
CA THR A 141 36.76 21.07 -21.38
C THR A 141 37.55 22.26 -20.85
N ALA A 142 38.87 22.14 -20.81
CA ALA A 142 39.74 23.23 -20.38
C ALA A 142 40.35 23.95 -21.58
N PHE A 143 40.47 25.28 -21.47
CA PHE A 143 41.08 26.16 -22.44
C PHE A 143 42.20 26.95 -21.77
N LEU A 144 43.39 26.88 -22.33
CA LEU A 144 44.57 27.62 -21.89
C LEU A 144 44.69 28.94 -22.68
N PRO A 145 45.27 29.99 -22.09
CA PRO A 145 45.49 31.28 -22.74
C PRO A 145 46.45 31.13 -23.92
N ASP A 146 46.22 31.90 -24.97
CA ASP A 146 47.10 32.07 -26.12
C ASP A 146 48.02 33.29 -25.95
N SER A 147 48.86 33.56 -26.95
CA SER A 147 49.68 34.77 -27.03
C SER A 147 48.87 36.07 -26.94
N ASP A 148 47.61 36.06 -27.36
CA ASP A 148 46.72 37.23 -27.36
C ASP A 148 45.92 37.39 -26.05
N GLY A 149 46.19 36.55 -25.04
CA GLY A 149 45.46 36.55 -23.76
C GLY A 149 44.06 35.92 -23.84
N GLY A 150 43.58 35.55 -25.03
CA GLY A 150 42.35 34.79 -25.23
C GLY A 150 42.52 33.30 -24.90
N PHE A 151 41.47 32.63 -24.44
CA PHE A 151 41.50 31.19 -24.13
C PHE A 151 41.18 30.35 -25.38
N SER A 152 42.18 30.04 -26.20
CA SER A 152 42.02 29.30 -27.48
C SER A 152 42.53 27.86 -27.43
N ARG A 153 43.55 27.57 -26.60
CA ARG A 153 44.23 26.27 -26.57
C ARG A 153 43.39 25.25 -25.80
N ARG A 154 42.65 24.41 -26.52
CA ARG A 154 41.77 23.38 -25.96
C ARG A 154 42.52 22.12 -25.53
N LEU A 155 42.27 21.64 -24.32
CA LEU A 155 42.71 20.33 -23.83
C LEU A 155 41.69 19.23 -24.16
N GLU A 156 42.13 17.97 -24.07
CA GLU A 156 41.25 16.81 -24.24
C GLU A 156 40.11 16.84 -23.20
N PRO A 157 38.85 16.69 -23.63
CA PRO A 157 37.72 16.77 -22.72
C PRO A 157 37.66 15.56 -21.79
N ALA A 158 37.43 15.80 -20.51
CA ALA A 158 37.20 14.76 -19.52
C ALA A 158 35.69 14.57 -19.29
N VAL A 159 35.18 13.36 -19.42
CA VAL A 159 33.76 13.04 -19.23
C VAL A 159 33.57 12.36 -17.87
N SER A 160 32.56 12.79 -17.11
CA SER A 160 32.23 12.24 -15.80
C SER A 160 31.49 10.92 -15.89
N GLU A 161 31.37 10.27 -14.73
CA GLU A 161 30.40 9.20 -14.53
C GLU A 161 28.94 9.68 -14.80
N PRO A 162 28.03 8.77 -15.20
CA PRO A 162 26.64 9.09 -15.44
C PRO A 162 25.92 9.53 -14.16
N ILE A 163 25.08 10.55 -14.31
CA ILE A 163 24.21 11.10 -13.27
C ILE A 163 22.79 10.74 -13.64
N TYR A 164 22.12 10.04 -12.72
CA TYR A 164 20.78 9.54 -12.88
C TYR A 164 19.77 10.43 -12.15
N ASP A 165 18.65 10.73 -12.78
CA ASP A 165 17.57 11.48 -12.17
C ASP A 165 16.86 10.64 -11.11
N SER A 166 16.95 11.05 -9.84
CA SER A 166 16.25 10.39 -8.74
C SER A 166 14.72 10.35 -8.87
N LYS A 167 14.13 11.21 -9.73
CA LYS A 167 12.70 11.17 -10.04
C LYS A 167 12.34 10.22 -11.16
N ALA A 168 13.32 9.74 -11.94
CA ALA A 168 13.07 8.76 -12.97
C ALA A 168 12.82 7.36 -12.35
N PRO A 169 11.80 6.61 -12.81
CA PRO A 169 11.41 5.34 -12.20
C PRO A 169 12.49 4.25 -12.19
N ASN A 170 13.35 4.26 -13.19
CA ASN A 170 14.47 3.32 -13.41
C ASN A 170 15.77 3.77 -12.73
N ALA A 171 15.76 4.92 -12.06
CA ALA A 171 16.94 5.58 -11.49
C ALA A 171 16.69 6.09 -10.06
N SER A 172 15.54 5.75 -9.49
CA SER A 172 15.23 6.02 -8.10
C SER A 172 16.21 5.30 -7.18
N ASN A 173 16.56 5.92 -6.06
CA ASN A 173 17.38 5.25 -5.06
C ASN A 173 16.55 4.17 -4.37
N LEU A 174 17.07 2.95 -4.28
CA LEU A 174 16.40 1.85 -3.61
C LEU A 174 16.57 1.98 -2.10
N LYS A 175 15.48 1.87 -1.35
CA LYS A 175 15.51 1.95 0.10
C LYS A 175 14.44 1.10 0.74
N ILE A 176 14.84 0.25 1.68
CA ILE A 176 13.92 -0.42 2.60
C ILE A 176 13.56 0.56 3.71
N VAL A 177 12.31 0.99 3.77
CA VAL A 177 11.81 1.88 4.81
C VAL A 177 11.54 1.08 6.08
N ARG A 178 10.72 0.03 5.99
CA ARG A 178 10.29 -0.79 7.12
C ARG A 178 9.96 -2.20 6.68
N MET A 179 10.09 -3.15 7.59
CA MET A 179 9.61 -4.53 7.43
C MET A 179 8.74 -4.86 8.64
N ASP A 180 7.70 -5.65 8.46
CA ASP A 180 6.84 -6.14 9.53
C ASP A 180 7.54 -7.22 10.38
N ARG A 181 8.34 -8.07 9.73
CA ARG A 181 9.14 -9.13 10.31
C ARG A 181 10.60 -8.97 9.93
N THR A 182 11.47 -9.01 10.94
CA THR A 182 12.94 -9.00 10.77
C THR A 182 13.56 -10.30 11.25
N ALA A 183 12.75 -11.34 11.45
CA ALA A 183 13.19 -12.68 11.80
C ALA A 183 12.21 -13.71 11.25
N GLY A 184 12.70 -14.92 11.00
CA GLY A 184 11.89 -16.01 10.46
C GLY A 184 12.52 -17.39 10.57
N CYS A 185 11.76 -18.43 10.25
CA CYS A 185 12.22 -19.82 10.35
C CYS A 185 13.19 -20.17 9.23
N VAL A 186 14.22 -20.98 9.52
CA VAL A 186 15.16 -21.51 8.51
C VAL A 186 14.49 -22.26 7.35
N SER A 187 13.28 -22.80 7.57
CA SER A 187 12.48 -23.46 6.54
C SER A 187 11.95 -22.52 5.46
N GLY A 188 12.03 -21.19 5.67
CA GLY A 188 11.47 -20.19 4.78
C GLY A 188 9.96 -20.30 4.59
N GLY A 189 9.44 -19.60 3.60
CA GLY A 189 8.03 -19.63 3.18
C GLY A 189 7.10 -18.72 3.98
N GLU A 190 7.65 -17.94 4.92
CA GLU A 190 6.87 -16.99 5.72
C GLU A 190 6.65 -15.70 4.94
N GLU A 191 5.42 -15.18 4.98
CA GLU A 191 5.07 -13.93 4.33
C GLU A 191 5.59 -12.72 5.13
N VAL A 192 6.23 -11.81 4.42
CA VAL A 192 6.84 -10.59 4.95
C VAL A 192 6.33 -9.39 4.15
N TYR A 193 5.90 -8.36 4.86
CA TYR A 193 5.47 -7.08 4.31
C TYR A 193 6.62 -6.08 4.40
N LEU A 194 7.15 -5.69 3.25
CA LEU A 194 8.25 -4.75 3.13
C LEU A 194 7.76 -3.44 2.53
N LEU A 195 7.91 -2.35 3.28
CA LEU A 195 7.69 -0.98 2.81
C LEU A 195 9.00 -0.41 2.27
N CYS A 196 8.94 0.15 1.06
CA CYS A 196 10.10 0.69 0.35
C CYS A 196 9.79 2.02 -0.33
N ASP A 197 10.84 2.71 -0.75
CA ASP A 197 10.71 3.81 -1.71
C ASP A 197 10.28 3.28 -3.09
N LYS A 198 9.98 4.19 -4.02
CA LYS A 198 9.37 3.85 -5.32
C LYS A 198 10.19 2.81 -6.12
N VAL A 199 9.59 1.65 -6.38
CA VAL A 199 10.15 0.55 -7.19
C VAL A 199 9.29 0.22 -8.42
N GLN A 200 9.89 -0.44 -9.42
CA GLN A 200 9.17 -0.98 -10.57
C GLN A 200 8.91 -2.47 -10.37
N LYS A 201 7.65 -2.90 -10.49
CA LYS A 201 7.21 -4.27 -10.19
C LYS A 201 7.93 -5.36 -10.99
N ASP A 202 8.29 -5.06 -12.24
CA ASP A 202 8.91 -6.02 -13.16
C ASP A 202 10.44 -6.03 -13.03
N ASP A 203 11.01 -5.02 -12.38
CA ASP A 203 12.46 -4.76 -12.30
C ASP A 203 12.95 -4.70 -10.84
N ILE A 204 12.35 -5.47 -9.94
CA ILE A 204 12.73 -5.51 -8.53
C ILE A 204 12.84 -6.94 -8.02
N GLN A 205 13.77 -7.16 -7.09
CA GLN A 205 13.96 -8.41 -6.37
C GLN A 205 14.42 -8.10 -4.93
N VAL A 206 14.05 -8.98 -4.00
CA VAL A 206 14.47 -8.91 -2.59
C VAL A 206 15.59 -9.94 -2.42
N ARG A 207 16.81 -9.49 -2.13
CA ARG A 207 17.99 -10.34 -1.97
C ARG A 207 18.31 -10.52 -0.50
N PHE A 208 18.38 -11.77 -0.07
CA PHE A 208 18.94 -12.19 1.21
C PHE A 208 20.37 -12.65 0.99
N PHE A 209 21.29 -12.26 1.86
CA PHE A 209 22.67 -12.66 1.74
C PHE A 209 23.41 -12.64 3.08
N GLU A 210 24.50 -13.39 3.12
CA GLU A 210 25.42 -13.46 4.26
C GLU A 210 26.84 -13.26 3.72
N GLU A 211 27.62 -12.42 4.40
CA GLU A 211 29.01 -12.11 4.05
C GLU A 211 29.89 -12.38 5.26
N ASP A 212 30.95 -13.15 5.05
CA ASP A 212 32.03 -13.40 6.02
C ASP A 212 33.32 -12.68 5.56
N ASP A 213 34.41 -12.78 6.34
CA ASP A 213 35.70 -12.10 6.05
C ASP A 213 36.33 -12.46 4.69
N THR A 214 35.88 -13.55 4.06
CA THR A 214 36.33 -14.02 2.74
C THR A 214 35.39 -13.64 1.60
N GLY A 215 34.26 -12.99 1.88
CA GLY A 215 33.27 -12.53 0.91
C GLY A 215 31.87 -13.12 1.11
N LEU A 216 31.07 -13.10 0.05
CA LEU A 216 29.68 -13.59 0.02
C LEU A 216 29.62 -15.11 0.24
N THR A 217 29.00 -15.56 1.33
CA THR A 217 28.91 -16.98 1.69
C THR A 217 27.58 -17.61 1.36
N TRP A 218 26.51 -16.81 1.30
CA TRP A 218 25.19 -17.28 0.88
C TRP A 218 24.39 -16.16 0.23
N GLU A 219 23.61 -16.49 -0.79
CA GLU A 219 22.58 -15.61 -1.33
C GLU A 219 21.32 -16.39 -1.70
N ALA A 220 20.17 -15.76 -1.49
CA ALA A 220 18.88 -16.25 -1.94
C ALA A 220 17.92 -15.09 -2.23
N LEU A 221 16.90 -15.34 -3.03
CA LEU A 221 15.90 -14.34 -3.39
C LEU A 221 14.58 -14.62 -2.65
N GLY A 222 13.94 -13.58 -2.15
CA GLY A 222 12.57 -13.65 -1.68
C GLY A 222 11.62 -13.99 -2.83
N ASP A 223 10.65 -14.85 -2.55
CA ASP A 223 9.70 -15.35 -3.54
C ASP A 223 8.46 -14.45 -3.60
N PHE A 224 8.22 -13.83 -4.76
CA PHE A 224 7.04 -13.01 -5.03
C PHE A 224 6.83 -12.78 -6.53
N SER A 225 5.60 -12.46 -6.90
CA SER A 225 5.19 -12.09 -8.26
C SER A 225 5.11 -10.56 -8.41
N PRO A 226 5.22 -9.99 -9.62
CA PRO A 226 4.98 -8.56 -9.86
C PRO A 226 3.60 -8.06 -9.37
N THR A 227 2.63 -8.95 -9.18
CA THR A 227 1.31 -8.64 -8.59
C THR A 227 1.38 -8.29 -7.11
N ASP A 228 2.39 -8.81 -6.40
CA ASP A 228 2.57 -8.64 -4.96
C ASP A 228 3.28 -7.31 -4.62
N VAL A 229 3.70 -6.58 -5.66
CA VAL A 229 4.23 -5.22 -5.55
C VAL A 229 3.07 -4.23 -5.50
N HIS A 230 2.68 -3.85 -4.30
CA HIS A 230 1.56 -2.95 -4.07
C HIS A 230 1.93 -1.49 -4.34
N ARG A 231 1.34 -0.93 -5.41
CA ARG A 231 1.43 0.49 -5.79
C ARG A 231 2.86 1.06 -5.84
N GLN A 232 3.87 0.24 -6.15
CA GLN A 232 5.29 0.64 -6.21
C GLN A 232 5.97 0.97 -4.88
N PHE A 233 5.29 0.83 -3.73
CA PHE A 233 5.82 1.26 -2.42
C PHE A 233 5.83 0.16 -1.36
N ALA A 234 5.20 -0.98 -1.64
CA ALA A 234 5.26 -2.14 -0.77
C ALA A 234 5.43 -3.42 -1.60
N ILE A 235 6.10 -4.39 -1.01
CA ILE A 235 6.33 -5.71 -1.59
C ILE A 235 5.91 -6.72 -0.52
N VAL A 236 4.99 -7.60 -0.87
CA VAL A 236 4.70 -8.80 -0.08
C VAL A 236 5.48 -9.94 -0.71
N PHE A 237 6.30 -10.62 0.07
CA PHE A 237 7.12 -11.74 -0.43
C PHE A 237 7.25 -12.83 0.63
N LYS A 238 7.64 -14.03 0.19
CA LYS A 238 7.94 -15.16 1.06
C LYS A 238 9.44 -15.31 1.28
N THR A 239 9.83 -15.55 2.53
CA THR A 239 11.25 -15.73 2.89
C THR A 239 11.86 -16.94 2.18
N PRO A 240 13.09 -16.85 1.67
CA PRO A 240 13.78 -18.01 1.11
C PRO A 240 14.16 -19.01 2.19
N LYS A 241 14.44 -20.25 1.79
CA LYS A 241 15.02 -21.26 2.67
C LYS A 241 16.47 -20.90 3.00
N TYR A 242 16.83 -20.95 4.27
CA TYR A 242 18.21 -20.77 4.68
C TYR A 242 19.08 -21.97 4.28
N ARG A 243 20.38 -21.76 4.04
CA ARG A 243 21.32 -22.80 3.57
C ARG A 243 21.36 -24.03 4.48
N ASP A 244 21.29 -23.80 5.79
CA ASP A 244 21.31 -24.85 6.81
C ASP A 244 19.95 -24.95 7.49
N GLN A 245 19.26 -26.06 7.24
CA GLN A 245 17.95 -26.35 7.83
C GLN A 245 18.06 -26.87 9.27
N ASN A 246 19.24 -27.34 9.69
CA ASN A 246 19.49 -27.92 11.01
C ASN A 246 20.21 -26.94 11.94
N LEU A 247 19.90 -25.66 11.78
CA LEU A 247 20.49 -24.58 12.57
C LEU A 247 20.24 -24.83 14.07
N GLN A 248 21.24 -24.59 14.92
CA GLN A 248 21.12 -24.75 16.38
C GLN A 248 21.00 -23.42 17.11
N LYS A 249 21.51 -22.33 16.51
CA LYS A 249 21.52 -20.98 17.08
C LYS A 249 20.98 -20.00 16.05
N PRO A 250 20.28 -18.94 16.45
CA PRO A 250 19.83 -17.92 15.49
C PRO A 250 21.01 -17.31 14.73
N THR A 251 20.88 -17.20 13.42
CA THR A 251 21.90 -16.60 12.55
C THR A 251 21.34 -15.34 11.89
N SER A 252 22.10 -14.25 11.95
CA SER A 252 21.73 -13.01 11.28
C SER A 252 22.30 -12.96 9.88
N VAL A 253 21.43 -12.70 8.91
CA VAL A 253 21.74 -12.42 7.52
C VAL A 253 21.32 -10.98 7.19
N PHE A 254 21.63 -10.52 5.99
CA PHE A 254 21.19 -9.24 5.48
C PHE A 254 20.12 -9.40 4.40
N VAL A 255 19.20 -8.44 4.35
CA VAL A 255 18.20 -8.30 3.30
C VAL A 255 18.35 -6.93 2.64
N GLN A 256 18.30 -6.90 1.32
CA GLN A 256 18.35 -5.66 0.55
C GLN A 256 17.46 -5.75 -0.69
N LEU A 257 17.00 -4.61 -1.17
CA LEU A 257 16.37 -4.52 -2.48
C LEU A 257 17.46 -4.51 -3.55
N LYS A 258 17.22 -5.18 -4.66
CA LYS A 258 18.10 -5.17 -5.82
C LYS A 258 17.28 -4.97 -7.09
N ARG A 259 17.66 -4.04 -7.96
CA ARG A 259 17.05 -3.85 -9.28
C ARG A 259 17.63 -4.88 -10.26
N LYS A 260 16.83 -5.43 -11.18
CA LYS A 260 17.29 -6.49 -12.10
C LYS A 260 18.07 -5.93 -13.29
N SER A 261 17.71 -4.73 -13.76
CA SER A 261 18.28 -4.08 -14.94
C SER A 261 19.72 -3.60 -14.76
N ASP A 262 20.01 -2.91 -13.67
CA ASP A 262 21.32 -2.28 -13.41
C ASP A 262 22.08 -2.88 -12.21
N ASN A 263 21.51 -3.92 -11.57
CA ASN A 263 22.02 -4.54 -10.35
C ASN A 263 22.21 -3.57 -9.17
N GLU A 264 21.58 -2.40 -9.18
CA GLU A 264 21.63 -1.46 -8.05
C GLU A 264 21.00 -2.07 -6.80
N THR A 265 21.56 -1.77 -5.62
CA THR A 265 21.11 -2.33 -4.34
C THR A 265 20.80 -1.24 -3.32
N SER A 266 19.82 -1.47 -2.44
CA SER A 266 19.59 -0.62 -1.28
C SER A 266 20.62 -0.85 -0.18
N GLU A 267 20.65 0.02 0.82
CA GLU A 267 21.31 -0.28 2.09
C GLU A 267 20.75 -1.60 2.69
N PRO A 268 21.60 -2.50 3.19
CA PRO A 268 21.18 -3.77 3.75
C PRO A 268 20.54 -3.57 5.13
N LYS A 269 19.52 -4.38 5.43
CA LYS A 269 18.91 -4.49 6.76
C LYS A 269 19.16 -5.88 7.35
N PRO A 270 19.38 -6.00 8.66
CA PRO A 270 19.55 -7.30 9.29
C PRO A 270 18.22 -8.08 9.31
N PHE A 271 18.30 -9.39 9.11
CA PHE A 271 17.21 -10.35 9.24
C PHE A 271 17.73 -11.61 9.95
N THR A 272 17.03 -12.11 10.96
CA THR A 272 17.53 -13.24 11.76
C THR A 272 16.76 -14.54 11.46
N TYR A 273 17.46 -15.56 10.99
CA TYR A 273 16.90 -16.91 10.87
C TYR A 273 16.97 -17.64 12.21
N HIS A 274 15.86 -18.23 12.63
CA HIS A 274 15.77 -19.06 13.82
C HIS A 274 15.59 -20.55 13.47
N PRO A 275 16.10 -21.45 14.33
CA PRO A 275 15.96 -22.88 14.13
C PRO A 275 14.49 -23.29 14.07
N GLN A 276 14.20 -24.34 13.28
CA GLN A 276 12.86 -24.91 13.20
C GLN A 276 12.56 -25.68 14.48
N ILE A 277 11.65 -25.17 15.31
CA ILE A 277 11.14 -25.91 16.46
C ILE A 277 10.16 -26.95 15.92
N ILE A 278 10.67 -28.13 15.56
CA ILE A 278 9.81 -29.25 15.21
C ILE A 278 9.28 -29.81 16.53
N ASP A 279 8.01 -29.55 16.81
CA ASP A 279 7.29 -30.04 17.98
C ASP A 279 7.03 -31.56 17.87
N LYS A 280 8.10 -32.35 17.80
CA LYS A 280 8.04 -33.82 17.75
C LYS A 280 7.48 -34.38 19.05
N GLU A 281 7.62 -33.64 20.16
CA GLU A 281 7.22 -34.07 21.50
C GLU A 281 5.69 -34.03 21.67
N GLU A 282 5.01 -32.98 21.19
CA GLU A 282 3.54 -32.93 21.20
C GLU A 282 2.90 -33.96 20.26
N VAL A 283 3.52 -34.21 19.10
CA VAL A 283 3.08 -35.24 18.13
C VAL A 283 3.29 -36.66 18.68
N GLN A 284 4.42 -36.93 19.35
CA GLN A 284 4.66 -38.22 20.00
C GLN A 284 3.77 -38.43 21.23
N ARG A 285 3.51 -37.40 22.02
CA ARG A 285 2.57 -37.45 23.17
C ARG A 285 1.15 -37.76 22.71
N LYS A 286 0.74 -37.29 21.53
CA LYS A 286 -0.54 -37.67 20.89
C LYS A 286 -0.55 -39.10 20.35
N ARG A 287 0.59 -39.65 19.93
CA ARG A 287 0.73 -41.04 19.45
C ARG A 287 0.89 -42.08 20.57
N GLN A 288 1.37 -41.70 21.76
CA GLN A 288 1.66 -42.60 22.87
C GLN A 288 0.51 -42.80 23.88
N LYS A 289 -0.67 -42.20 23.69
CA LYS A 289 -1.85 -42.57 24.47
C LYS A 289 -2.34 -43.97 24.07
N THR A 290 -1.76 -45.00 24.68
CA THR A 290 -2.31 -46.36 24.71
C THR A 290 -3.64 -46.36 25.47
N LEU A 291 -4.67 -47.00 24.90
CA LEU A 291 -5.99 -47.18 25.53
C LEU A 291 -5.85 -47.89 26.89
N PRO A 292 -6.62 -47.51 27.92
CA PRO A 292 -6.68 -48.27 29.15
C PRO A 292 -7.50 -49.55 28.94
N THR A 293 -6.91 -50.66 29.34
CA THR A 293 -7.50 -52.01 29.44
C THR A 293 -8.81 -51.97 30.23
N PHE A 294 -9.93 -52.34 29.60
CA PHE A 294 -11.16 -52.63 30.31
C PHE A 294 -11.09 -54.06 30.86
N HIS A 295 -11.17 -54.18 32.19
CA HIS A 295 -11.38 -55.46 32.86
C HIS A 295 -12.84 -55.89 32.68
N ASP A 296 -13.04 -57.09 32.13
CA ASP A 296 -14.33 -57.78 32.08
C ASP A 296 -14.87 -58.03 33.50
N PHE A 297 -16.13 -57.65 33.73
CA PHE A 297 -16.92 -58.14 34.85
C PHE A 297 -18.28 -58.64 34.34
N SER A 298 -18.34 -59.96 34.13
CA SER A 298 -19.55 -60.74 33.96
C SER A 298 -20.24 -60.98 35.31
N GLY A 299 -21.55 -60.75 35.42
CA GLY A 299 -22.31 -61.25 36.59
C GLY A 299 -23.74 -60.69 36.79
N HIS A 300 -24.72 -61.37 36.19
CA HIS A 300 -26.06 -61.74 36.71
C HIS A 300 -26.90 -60.77 37.59
N GLY A 301 -28.17 -60.54 37.18
CA GLY A 301 -29.28 -60.39 38.14
C GLY A 301 -30.51 -59.57 37.70
N GLY A 302 -31.57 -60.24 37.24
CA GLY A 302 -32.96 -60.05 37.69
C GLY A 302 -33.78 -58.77 37.37
N GLY A 303 -34.69 -58.89 36.39
CA GLY A 303 -36.15 -58.67 36.51
C GLY A 303 -36.77 -57.34 37.02
N GLY A 304 -37.68 -56.77 36.21
CA GLY A 304 -38.92 -56.14 36.71
C GLY A 304 -39.26 -54.71 36.25
N GLY A 305 -40.19 -54.59 35.29
CA GLY A 305 -41.36 -53.69 35.29
C GLY A 305 -41.23 -52.16 35.46
N GLY A 306 -41.75 -51.43 34.45
CA GLY A 306 -42.65 -50.29 34.69
C GLY A 306 -42.10 -48.86 34.48
N GLY A 307 -42.53 -48.24 33.37
CA GLY A 307 -43.08 -46.87 33.36
C GLY A 307 -42.15 -45.67 33.59
N GLY A 308 -41.90 -44.92 32.52
CA GLY A 308 -41.93 -43.45 32.55
C GLY A 308 -40.61 -42.71 32.78
N GLY A 309 -40.21 -41.91 31.78
CA GLY A 309 -39.54 -40.63 32.00
C GLY A 309 -38.00 -40.61 31.90
N LEU A 310 -37.54 -39.53 31.25
CA LEU A 310 -36.17 -38.99 31.18
C LEU A 310 -35.20 -39.66 30.19
N TYR A 311 -35.20 -39.13 28.96
CA TYR A 311 -34.01 -39.12 28.11
C TYR A 311 -32.94 -38.23 28.75
N ARG A 312 -32.09 -38.82 29.59
CA ARG A 312 -30.81 -38.25 30.00
C ARG A 312 -29.71 -39.16 29.49
N GLY A 313 -29.38 -39.03 28.20
CA GLY A 313 -28.28 -39.73 27.55
C GLY A 313 -27.10 -38.79 27.33
N GLY A 314 -26.20 -38.72 28.31
CA GLY A 314 -24.89 -38.09 28.15
C GLY A 314 -23.95 -39.02 27.39
N GLY A 315 -23.67 -38.68 26.14
CA GLY A 315 -22.61 -39.28 25.32
C GLY A 315 -21.57 -38.22 25.00
N GLY A 316 -20.46 -38.22 25.74
CA GLY A 316 -19.35 -37.30 25.53
C GLY A 316 -18.50 -37.71 24.33
N GLY A 317 -18.55 -36.91 23.28
CA GLY A 317 -17.52 -36.80 22.25
C GLY A 317 -17.14 -35.32 22.11
N PRO A 318 -15.87 -34.95 21.88
CA PRO A 318 -15.49 -33.55 21.78
C PRO A 318 -15.82 -33.05 20.37
N ALA A 319 -17.09 -32.73 20.14
CA ALA A 319 -17.51 -31.85 19.06
C ALA A 319 -17.87 -30.51 19.70
N ALA A 320 -17.37 -29.43 19.14
CA ALA A 320 -17.51 -28.06 19.65
C ALA A 320 -18.97 -27.55 19.60
N GLY A 321 -19.82 -28.07 20.47
CA GLY A 321 -21.18 -27.62 20.71
C GLY A 321 -21.39 -27.47 22.21
N GLY A 322 -21.21 -26.27 22.74
CA GLY A 322 -21.53 -25.97 24.14
C GLY A 322 -23.02 -26.23 24.46
N PRO A 323 -23.36 -26.46 25.73
CA PRO A 323 -24.73 -26.75 26.17
C PRO A 323 -25.64 -25.56 25.84
N GLY A 324 -26.46 -25.69 24.80
CA GLY A 324 -27.39 -24.63 24.37
C GLY A 324 -27.69 -24.56 22.88
N SER A 325 -27.01 -25.34 22.02
CA SER A 325 -27.33 -25.41 20.58
C SER A 325 -28.29 -26.56 20.30
N THR A 326 -29.38 -26.29 19.58
CA THR A 326 -30.30 -27.36 19.10
C THR A 326 -29.67 -28.07 17.89
N PRO A 327 -30.10 -29.31 17.56
CA PRO A 327 -29.65 -30.00 16.34
C PRO A 327 -29.86 -29.16 15.08
N LEU A 328 -30.92 -28.34 15.05
CA LEU A 328 -31.22 -27.43 13.95
C LEU A 328 -30.18 -26.29 13.84
N HIS A 329 -29.70 -25.74 14.96
CA HIS A 329 -28.61 -24.75 14.95
C HIS A 329 -27.32 -25.34 14.37
N LEU A 330 -26.98 -26.57 14.75
CA LEU A 330 -25.78 -27.24 14.24
C LEU A 330 -25.88 -27.52 12.73
N ALA A 331 -27.04 -27.97 12.24
CA ALA A 331 -27.28 -28.20 10.81
C ALA A 331 -27.13 -26.92 9.96
N VAL A 332 -27.56 -25.76 10.51
CA VAL A 332 -27.38 -24.46 9.87
C VAL A 332 -25.92 -24.01 9.88
N ILE A 333 -25.21 -24.16 11.01
CA ILE A 333 -23.78 -23.84 11.12
C ILE A 333 -22.96 -24.67 10.13
N THR A 334 -23.30 -25.96 9.95
CA THR A 334 -22.62 -26.86 9.01
C THR A 334 -23.12 -26.73 7.56
N GLN A 335 -24.05 -25.81 7.28
CA GLN A 335 -24.59 -25.54 5.94
C GLN A 335 -25.25 -26.77 5.26
N GLN A 336 -25.81 -27.70 6.04
CA GLN A 336 -26.42 -28.93 5.52
C GLN A 336 -27.93 -28.76 5.28
N ARG A 337 -28.32 -28.45 4.03
CA ARG A 337 -29.72 -28.13 3.68
C ARG A 337 -30.67 -29.31 3.91
N GLU A 338 -30.26 -30.51 3.50
CA GLU A 338 -31.06 -31.73 3.61
C GLU A 338 -31.31 -32.10 5.09
N ALA A 339 -30.33 -31.83 5.95
CA ALA A 339 -30.47 -32.04 7.39
C ALA A 339 -31.43 -31.02 8.02
N VAL A 340 -31.38 -29.75 7.59
CA VAL A 340 -32.34 -28.72 8.01
C VAL A 340 -33.76 -29.10 7.59
N GLU A 341 -33.96 -29.54 6.35
CA GLU A 341 -35.28 -29.97 5.84
C GLU A 341 -35.84 -31.14 6.64
N ALA A 342 -35.04 -32.18 6.85
CA ALA A 342 -35.44 -33.36 7.61
C ALA A 342 -35.82 -33.01 9.06
N LEU A 343 -35.08 -32.08 9.69
CA LEU A 343 -35.36 -31.63 11.05
C LEU A 343 -36.64 -30.79 11.14
N LEU A 344 -36.88 -29.89 10.18
CA LEU A 344 -38.12 -29.11 10.11
C LEU A 344 -39.34 -30.01 9.85
N LEU A 345 -39.22 -31.01 8.96
CA LEU A 345 -40.26 -32.02 8.72
C LEU A 345 -40.54 -32.89 9.96
N ALA A 346 -39.52 -33.14 10.78
CA ALA A 346 -39.65 -33.85 12.06
C ALA A 346 -40.25 -32.99 13.19
N GLY A 347 -40.62 -31.73 12.92
CA GLY A 347 -41.23 -30.82 13.89
C GLY A 347 -40.21 -30.13 14.81
N ALA A 348 -38.96 -29.96 14.39
CA ALA A 348 -38.00 -29.16 15.13
C ALA A 348 -38.45 -27.69 15.18
N ASP A 349 -38.58 -27.15 16.39
CA ASP A 349 -39.00 -25.76 16.61
C ASP A 349 -37.87 -24.77 16.23
N PRO A 350 -38.06 -23.92 15.20
CA PRO A 350 -37.06 -22.95 14.76
C PRO A 350 -36.97 -21.70 15.64
N THR A 351 -37.94 -21.49 16.55
CA THR A 351 -37.99 -20.32 17.43
C THR A 351 -37.02 -20.42 18.61
N LEU A 352 -36.52 -21.63 18.88
CA LEU A 352 -35.54 -21.87 19.93
C LEU A 352 -34.26 -21.09 19.64
N THR A 353 -33.74 -20.44 20.67
CA THR A 353 -32.51 -19.64 20.58
C THR A 353 -31.33 -20.36 21.21
N ASP A 354 -30.13 -20.10 20.70
CA ASP A 354 -28.89 -20.51 21.36
C ASP A 354 -28.61 -19.73 22.66
N ARG A 355 -27.47 -20.01 23.31
CA ARG A 355 -27.02 -19.32 24.53
C ARG A 355 -26.82 -17.81 24.38
N HIS A 356 -26.73 -17.32 23.15
CA HIS A 356 -26.56 -15.91 22.80
C HIS A 356 -27.90 -15.27 22.38
N GLY A 357 -29.01 -16.03 22.45
CA GLY A 357 -30.32 -15.58 21.98
C GLY A 357 -30.45 -15.57 20.46
N ASN A 358 -29.52 -16.18 19.73
CA ASN A 358 -29.58 -16.26 18.29
C ASN A 358 -30.52 -17.38 17.87
N THR A 359 -31.48 -17.06 17.01
CA THR A 359 -32.26 -18.05 16.27
C THR A 359 -31.44 -18.64 15.13
N VAL A 360 -31.95 -19.67 14.48
CA VAL A 360 -31.33 -20.28 13.30
C VAL A 360 -31.07 -19.27 12.17
N LEU A 361 -31.92 -18.26 12.02
CA LEU A 361 -31.76 -17.20 11.02
C LEU A 361 -30.61 -16.24 11.35
N HIS A 362 -30.42 -15.92 12.64
CA HIS A 362 -29.28 -15.12 13.09
C HIS A 362 -27.96 -15.81 12.75
N LEU A 363 -27.86 -17.12 13.02
CA LEU A 363 -26.66 -17.89 12.70
C LEU A 363 -26.42 -17.94 11.20
N ALA A 364 -27.43 -18.27 10.39
CA ALA A 364 -27.32 -18.29 8.93
C ALA A 364 -26.81 -16.95 8.35
N SER A 365 -27.21 -15.84 8.95
CA SER A 365 -26.83 -14.48 8.51
C SER A 365 -25.36 -14.14 8.77
N THR A 366 -24.73 -14.80 9.76
CA THR A 366 -23.32 -14.57 10.12
C THR A 366 -22.33 -15.45 9.34
N LEU A 367 -22.82 -16.52 8.70
CA LEU A 367 -21.98 -17.49 8.02
C LEU A 367 -21.47 -16.97 6.67
N GLU A 368 -20.20 -17.20 6.39
CA GLU A 368 -19.60 -16.91 5.09
C GLU A 368 -20.23 -17.79 4.01
N GLY A 369 -20.79 -17.17 2.97
CA GLY A 369 -21.53 -17.88 1.92
C GLY A 369 -22.92 -18.37 2.33
N GLY A 370 -23.43 -17.94 3.49
CA GLY A 370 -24.72 -18.36 4.05
C GLY A 370 -25.98 -17.90 3.32
N GLY A 371 -25.86 -17.08 2.26
CA GLY A 371 -27.00 -16.56 1.50
C GLY A 371 -27.95 -17.65 1.02
N GLY A 372 -27.42 -18.75 0.45
CA GLY A 372 -28.26 -19.85 -0.01
C GLY A 372 -28.97 -20.62 1.12
N MET A 373 -28.46 -20.58 2.35
CA MET A 373 -29.14 -21.15 3.53
C MET A 373 -30.20 -20.20 4.07
N VAL A 374 -29.93 -18.89 4.08
CA VAL A 374 -30.92 -17.85 4.41
C VAL A 374 -32.10 -17.94 3.46
N GLN A 375 -31.85 -18.01 2.15
CA GLN A 375 -32.88 -18.17 1.13
C GLN A 375 -33.75 -19.41 1.38
N PHE A 376 -33.12 -20.55 1.66
CA PHE A 376 -33.80 -21.81 1.96
C PHE A 376 -34.68 -21.70 3.21
N LEU A 377 -34.15 -21.14 4.31
CA LEU A 377 -34.89 -20.95 5.55
C LEU A 377 -36.10 -20.02 5.36
N LEU A 378 -35.99 -18.99 4.53
CA LEU A 378 -37.07 -18.02 4.28
C LEU A 378 -38.22 -18.54 3.41
N GLN A 379 -38.06 -19.72 2.79
CA GLN A 379 -39.16 -20.42 2.10
C GLN A 379 -40.23 -20.90 3.09
N HIS A 380 -39.86 -21.17 4.33
CA HIS A 380 -40.78 -21.59 5.38
C HIS A 380 -41.44 -20.37 6.06
N LYS A 381 -42.77 -20.36 6.13
CA LYS A 381 -43.55 -19.24 6.69
C LYS A 381 -43.23 -18.96 8.16
N GLU A 382 -42.97 -19.99 8.95
CA GLU A 382 -42.66 -19.89 10.38
C GLU A 382 -41.34 -19.13 10.62
N LEU A 383 -40.36 -19.31 9.73
CA LEU A 383 -39.05 -18.65 9.82
C LEU A 383 -39.10 -17.19 9.39
N ARG A 384 -40.05 -16.79 8.54
CA ARG A 384 -40.27 -15.36 8.21
C ARG A 384 -40.72 -14.54 9.42
N ALA A 385 -41.51 -15.12 10.33
CA ALA A 385 -41.88 -14.44 11.57
C ALA A 385 -40.66 -14.16 12.49
N LEU A 386 -39.53 -14.83 12.26
CA LEU A 386 -38.30 -14.66 13.03
C LEU A 386 -37.35 -13.57 12.49
N LEU A 387 -37.68 -12.89 11.38
CA LEU A 387 -36.86 -11.84 10.78
C LEU A 387 -36.59 -10.66 11.71
N GLU A 388 -37.61 -10.27 12.50
CA GLU A 388 -37.56 -9.13 13.41
C GLU A 388 -37.23 -9.54 14.86
N HIS A 389 -36.99 -10.82 15.12
CA HIS A 389 -36.60 -11.26 16.45
C HIS A 389 -35.20 -10.74 16.77
N THR A 390 -35.04 -10.20 17.98
CA THR A 390 -33.76 -9.70 18.45
C THR A 390 -33.06 -10.74 19.33
N ASN A 391 -31.75 -10.90 19.17
CA ASN A 391 -30.94 -11.70 20.08
C ASN A 391 -30.72 -11.01 21.44
N THR A 392 -29.92 -11.60 22.33
CA THR A 392 -29.64 -11.02 23.66
C THR A 392 -28.94 -9.65 23.61
N ALA A 393 -28.22 -9.35 22.51
CA ALA A 393 -27.61 -8.06 22.26
C ALA A 393 -28.60 -7.02 21.69
N GLY A 394 -29.85 -7.40 21.41
CA GLY A 394 -30.84 -6.52 20.81
C GLY A 394 -30.69 -6.34 19.29
N LEU A 395 -29.98 -7.25 18.62
CA LEU A 395 -29.72 -7.23 17.19
C LEU A 395 -30.62 -8.22 16.45
N CYS A 396 -31.16 -7.83 15.30
CA CYS A 396 -31.90 -8.70 14.38
C CYS A 396 -30.94 -9.38 13.39
N ALA A 397 -31.45 -10.33 12.62
CA ALA A 397 -30.70 -11.03 11.57
C ALA A 397 -30.02 -10.07 10.58
N ILE A 398 -30.71 -8.99 10.18
CA ILE A 398 -30.16 -7.97 9.25
C ILE A 398 -28.96 -7.21 9.84
N HIS A 399 -28.99 -6.92 11.15
CA HIS A 399 -27.88 -6.25 11.83
C HIS A 399 -26.64 -7.15 11.89
N LEU A 400 -26.83 -8.44 12.16
CA LEU A 400 -25.75 -9.41 12.18
C LEU A 400 -25.14 -9.63 10.78
N ALA A 401 -25.96 -9.66 9.72
CA ALA A 401 -25.46 -9.75 8.35
C ALA A 401 -24.54 -8.58 7.99
N VAL A 402 -24.91 -7.35 8.41
CA VAL A 402 -24.09 -6.15 8.19
C VAL A 402 -22.81 -6.19 9.01
N LEU A 403 -22.88 -6.54 10.30
CA LEU A 403 -21.69 -6.64 11.17
C LEU A 403 -20.72 -7.73 10.72
N ALA A 404 -21.23 -8.86 10.24
CA ALA A 404 -20.43 -9.95 9.67
C ALA A 404 -19.95 -9.68 8.23
N SER A 405 -20.29 -8.52 7.67
CA SER A 405 -19.98 -8.12 6.29
C SER A 405 -20.45 -9.10 5.20
N GLN A 406 -21.57 -9.78 5.44
CA GLN A 406 -22.11 -10.80 4.53
C GLN A 406 -23.14 -10.19 3.57
N LEU A 407 -22.66 -9.70 2.41
CA LEU A 407 -23.51 -9.09 1.38
C LEU A 407 -24.57 -10.06 0.83
N SER A 408 -24.21 -11.32 0.59
CA SER A 408 -25.15 -12.32 0.05
C SER A 408 -26.28 -12.61 1.03
N SER A 409 -25.97 -12.80 2.31
CA SER A 409 -26.98 -13.01 3.35
C SER A 409 -27.87 -11.78 3.52
N LEU A 410 -27.29 -10.57 3.42
CA LEU A 410 -28.05 -9.33 3.48
C LEU A 410 -29.08 -9.21 2.35
N ARG A 411 -28.70 -9.52 1.12
CA ARG A 411 -29.61 -9.49 -0.05
C ARG A 411 -30.79 -10.45 0.12
N GLU A 412 -30.52 -11.67 0.52
CA GLU A 412 -31.54 -12.71 0.70
C GLU A 412 -32.50 -12.36 1.85
N LEU A 413 -32.02 -11.69 2.91
CA LEU A 413 -32.87 -11.16 3.97
C LEU A 413 -33.80 -10.04 3.45
N LEU A 414 -33.28 -9.13 2.60
CA LEU A 414 -34.07 -8.05 1.99
C LEU A 414 -35.15 -8.60 1.07
N GLU A 415 -34.80 -9.56 0.20
CA GLU A 415 -35.75 -10.26 -0.67
C GLU A 415 -36.78 -11.07 0.15
N GLY A 416 -36.36 -11.58 1.31
CA GLY A 416 -37.22 -12.22 2.30
C GLY A 416 -38.25 -11.32 2.97
N GLY A 417 -38.14 -10.00 2.82
CA GLY A 417 -39.00 -8.99 3.43
C GLY A 417 -38.51 -8.48 4.78
N ALA A 418 -37.22 -8.59 5.10
CA ALA A 418 -36.66 -8.00 6.32
C ALA A 418 -36.82 -6.47 6.32
N ASN A 419 -37.35 -5.92 7.42
CA ASN A 419 -37.47 -4.48 7.57
C ASN A 419 -36.11 -3.82 7.90
N VAL A 420 -35.63 -2.99 6.97
CA VAL A 420 -34.32 -2.31 7.04
C VAL A 420 -34.26 -1.22 8.12
N GLU A 421 -35.42 -0.64 8.43
CA GLU A 421 -35.55 0.45 9.39
C GLU A 421 -35.69 -0.05 10.83
N THR A 422 -35.63 -1.37 11.06
CA THR A 422 -35.69 -1.94 12.40
C THR A 422 -34.52 -1.40 13.22
N PRO A 423 -34.76 -0.66 14.31
CA PRO A 423 -33.67 -0.15 15.15
C PRO A 423 -33.18 -1.25 16.08
N GLU A 424 -31.86 -1.36 16.26
CA GLU A 424 -31.32 -2.20 17.32
C GLU A 424 -31.71 -1.68 18.71
N ARG A 425 -31.82 -2.59 19.67
CA ARG A 425 -32.36 -2.27 21.00
C ARG A 425 -31.38 -1.52 21.91
N SER A 426 -30.09 -1.57 21.61
CA SER A 426 -29.03 -1.00 22.46
C SER A 426 -28.92 0.53 22.33
N CYS A 427 -28.88 1.04 21.10
CA CYS A 427 -28.66 2.46 20.82
C CYS A 427 -29.51 3.00 19.66
N GLY A 428 -30.46 2.20 19.15
CA GLY A 428 -31.40 2.64 18.11
C GLY A 428 -30.79 2.74 16.73
N ARG A 429 -29.65 2.08 16.48
CA ARG A 429 -29.01 2.06 15.16
C ARG A 429 -29.77 1.14 14.22
N THR A 430 -30.03 1.63 13.02
CA THR A 430 -30.52 0.82 11.89
C THR A 430 -29.35 0.09 11.23
N ALA A 431 -29.65 -0.88 10.37
CA ALA A 431 -28.65 -1.56 9.53
C ALA A 431 -27.76 -0.57 8.75
N LEU A 432 -28.33 0.57 8.35
CA LEU A 432 -27.65 1.64 7.62
C LEU A 432 -26.57 2.33 8.45
N HIS A 433 -26.84 2.57 9.74
CA HIS A 433 -25.86 3.14 10.67
C HIS A 433 -24.68 2.17 10.87
N LEU A 434 -24.95 0.87 11.01
CA LEU A 434 -23.92 -0.15 11.18
C LEU A 434 -23.06 -0.33 9.91
N ALA A 435 -23.67 -0.26 8.73
CA ALA A 435 -22.95 -0.31 7.44
C ALA A 435 -22.06 0.93 7.25
N THR A 436 -22.53 2.09 7.72
CA THR A 436 -21.76 3.34 7.72
C THR A 436 -20.61 3.29 8.73
N GLU A 437 -20.85 2.70 9.90
CA GLU A 437 -19.84 2.54 10.94
C GLU A 437 -18.70 1.63 10.48
N SER A 438 -19.00 0.56 9.74
CA SER A 438 -18.03 -0.38 9.18
C SER A 438 -17.31 0.11 7.91
N ASP A 439 -17.60 1.33 7.44
CA ASP A 439 -17.08 1.93 6.19
C ASP A 439 -17.30 1.04 4.94
N ASN A 440 -18.34 0.20 4.97
CA ASN A 440 -18.59 -0.77 3.90
C ASN A 440 -19.58 -0.20 2.87
N VAL A 441 -19.02 0.41 1.82
CA VAL A 441 -19.77 1.05 0.73
C VAL A 441 -20.70 0.07 0.00
N SER A 442 -20.33 -1.20 -0.11
CA SER A 442 -21.11 -2.21 -0.80
C SER A 442 -22.37 -2.58 -0.02
N LEU A 443 -22.26 -2.77 1.29
CA LEU A 443 -23.41 -3.03 2.17
C LEU A 443 -24.33 -1.80 2.25
N ALA A 444 -23.76 -0.61 2.43
CA ALA A 444 -24.53 0.63 2.43
C ALA A 444 -25.27 0.85 1.09
N GLY A 445 -24.62 0.55 -0.04
CA GLY A 445 -25.24 0.61 -1.36
C GLY A 445 -26.39 -0.40 -1.52
N CYS A 446 -26.21 -1.62 -1.02
CA CYS A 446 -27.25 -2.65 -1.03
C CYS A 446 -28.49 -2.23 -0.22
N LEU A 447 -28.29 -1.69 0.98
CA LEU A 447 -29.39 -1.21 1.83
C LEU A 447 -30.16 -0.05 1.20
N LEU A 448 -29.47 0.85 0.49
CA LEU A 448 -30.11 2.00 -0.18
C LEU A 448 -30.84 1.61 -1.47
N LEU A 449 -30.19 0.81 -2.33
CA LEU A 449 -30.72 0.50 -3.66
C LEU A 449 -31.76 -0.63 -3.62
N GLU A 450 -31.52 -1.67 -2.82
CA GLU A 450 -32.35 -2.87 -2.79
C GLU A 450 -33.32 -2.84 -1.59
N GLY A 451 -32.89 -2.25 -0.46
CA GLY A 451 -33.68 -2.18 0.77
C GLY A 451 -34.46 -0.86 0.98
N ASN A 452 -34.28 0.12 0.09
CA ASN A 452 -34.91 1.45 0.15
C ASN A 452 -34.79 2.13 1.53
N ALA A 453 -33.62 1.98 2.18
CA ALA A 453 -33.35 2.48 3.52
C ALA A 453 -33.44 4.00 3.62
N ASN A 454 -33.97 4.51 4.73
CA ASN A 454 -34.07 5.94 4.97
C ASN A 454 -32.72 6.52 5.40
N VAL A 455 -32.18 7.45 4.59
CA VAL A 455 -30.92 8.15 4.86
C VAL A 455 -30.99 9.12 6.05
N ASP A 456 -32.19 9.55 6.44
CA ASP A 456 -32.44 10.49 7.53
C ASP A 456 -32.85 9.81 8.84
N CYS A 457 -32.68 8.48 8.94
CA CYS A 457 -32.96 7.77 10.19
C CYS A 457 -32.07 8.29 11.33
N CYS A 458 -32.61 8.37 12.55
CA CYS A 458 -31.89 8.86 13.73
C CYS A 458 -31.73 7.74 14.76
N THR A 459 -30.53 7.60 15.30
CA THR A 459 -30.29 6.78 16.50
C THR A 459 -30.90 7.43 17.76
N PHE A 460 -30.88 6.74 18.90
CA PHE A 460 -31.40 7.29 20.17
C PHE A 460 -30.68 8.57 20.63
N ASN A 461 -29.45 8.81 20.17
CA ASN A 461 -28.71 10.03 20.46
C ASN A 461 -28.93 11.16 19.42
N GLY A 462 -29.83 10.95 18.45
CA GLY A 462 -30.14 11.91 17.39
C GLY A 462 -29.14 11.93 16.22
N SER A 463 -28.13 11.06 16.20
CA SER A 463 -27.19 10.98 15.08
C SER A 463 -27.84 10.29 13.88
N THR A 464 -27.67 10.88 12.70
CA THR A 464 -28.00 10.25 11.40
C THR A 464 -26.80 9.49 10.83
N PRO A 465 -26.98 8.62 9.82
CA PRO A 465 -25.88 7.95 9.14
C PRO A 465 -24.84 8.95 8.60
N LEU A 466 -25.27 10.11 8.11
CA LEU A 466 -24.38 11.18 7.65
C LEU A 466 -23.48 11.71 8.78
N HIS A 467 -23.99 11.85 10.00
CA HIS A 467 -23.19 12.27 11.16
C HIS A 467 -22.08 11.23 11.46
N ILE A 468 -22.40 9.94 11.37
CA ILE A 468 -21.43 8.86 11.59
C ILE A 468 -20.36 8.84 10.48
N ALA A 469 -20.78 8.98 9.20
CA ALA A 469 -19.87 9.04 8.07
C ALA A 469 -18.91 10.23 8.14
N ALA A 470 -19.43 11.40 8.51
CA ALA A 470 -18.64 12.63 8.67
C ALA A 470 -17.66 12.51 9.85
N GLY A 471 -18.10 11.97 10.99
CA GLY A 471 -17.27 11.79 12.17
C GLY A 471 -16.11 10.81 11.98
N ARG A 472 -16.25 9.83 11.07
CA ARG A 472 -15.19 8.86 10.74
C ARG A 472 -14.27 9.30 9.59
N GLY A 473 -14.59 10.39 8.89
CA GLY A 473 -13.79 10.90 7.77
C GLY A 473 -13.95 10.09 6.46
N SER A 474 -15.01 9.31 6.33
CA SER A 474 -15.27 8.46 5.16
C SER A 474 -15.79 9.28 3.97
N VAL A 475 -14.88 9.91 3.22
CA VAL A 475 -15.21 10.80 2.09
C VAL A 475 -16.14 10.14 1.06
N LYS A 476 -15.92 8.85 0.76
CA LYS A 476 -16.73 8.10 -0.23
C LYS A 476 -18.17 7.89 0.20
N LEU A 477 -18.37 7.54 1.47
CA LEU A 477 -19.71 7.38 2.03
C LEU A 477 -20.39 8.75 2.13
N THR A 478 -19.73 9.74 2.74
CA THR A 478 -20.26 11.12 2.85
C THR A 478 -20.68 11.70 1.51
N ALA A 479 -19.88 11.52 0.45
CA ALA A 479 -20.24 11.94 -0.90
C ALA A 479 -21.48 11.19 -1.44
N LYS A 480 -21.58 9.87 -1.22
CA LYS A 480 -22.76 9.10 -1.63
C LYS A 480 -24.03 9.48 -0.86
N TRP A 481 -23.94 9.73 0.45
CA TRP A 481 -25.06 10.19 1.27
C TRP A 481 -25.55 11.57 0.83
N LEU A 482 -24.63 12.51 0.59
CA LEU A 482 -24.96 13.84 0.08
C LEU A 482 -25.58 13.80 -1.33
N ALA A 483 -25.09 12.91 -2.20
CA ALA A 483 -25.66 12.72 -3.54
C ALA A 483 -27.10 12.17 -3.49
N TRP A 484 -27.39 11.28 -2.55
CA TRP A 484 -28.75 10.74 -2.34
C TRP A 484 -29.73 11.76 -1.73
N LEU A 485 -29.23 12.69 -0.91
CA LEU A 485 -30.02 13.76 -0.28
C LEU A 485 -30.33 14.95 -1.20
N CYS A 486 -29.72 15.04 -2.39
CA CYS A 486 -29.97 16.10 -3.38
C CYS A 486 -30.89 15.62 -4.51
N PRO A 487 -32.20 15.88 -4.48
CA PRO A 487 -33.09 15.50 -5.57
C PRO A 487 -33.04 16.57 -6.68
N ALA A 488 -31.99 16.56 -7.53
CA ALA A 488 -32.02 17.03 -8.93
C ALA A 488 -30.62 17.10 -9.56
N GLN A 489 -30.43 16.33 -10.64
CA GLN A 489 -29.65 16.65 -11.85
C GLN A 489 -28.47 17.62 -11.71
N THR A 490 -27.35 17.20 -11.13
CA THR A 490 -26.01 17.72 -11.49
C THR A 490 -24.97 16.60 -11.30
N PRO A 491 -24.11 16.32 -12.30
CA PRO A 491 -23.01 15.38 -12.11
C PRO A 491 -21.93 16.05 -11.24
N LEU A 492 -21.81 15.59 -9.98
CA LEU A 492 -20.70 15.98 -9.11
C LEU A 492 -19.46 15.18 -9.52
N GLU A 493 -18.65 15.71 -10.44
CA GLU A 493 -17.27 15.27 -10.61
C GLU A 493 -16.41 15.88 -9.49
N LEU A 494 -15.87 15.03 -8.62
CA LEU A 494 -14.90 15.41 -7.59
C LEU A 494 -13.49 15.24 -8.15
N THR A 495 -12.80 16.35 -8.37
CA THR A 495 -11.36 16.38 -8.66
C THR A 495 -10.57 16.32 -7.34
N ASP A 496 -9.69 15.34 -7.21
CA ASP A 496 -8.71 15.20 -6.11
C ASP A 496 -7.68 16.35 -6.15
N GLU A 497 -7.83 17.34 -5.28
CA GLU A 497 -6.77 18.31 -4.98
C GLU A 497 -6.38 18.16 -3.51
N HIS A 498 -5.26 17.46 -3.28
CA HIS A 498 -4.61 17.28 -2.00
C HIS A 498 -4.09 18.62 -1.45
N HIS A 499 -4.66 19.11 -0.36
CA HIS A 499 -3.98 20.05 0.52
C HIS A 499 -3.97 19.52 1.96
N HIS A 500 -2.77 19.39 2.50
CA HIS A 500 -2.44 19.11 3.89
C HIS A 500 -3.26 19.96 4.86
N LEU A 501 -3.97 19.33 5.81
CA LEU A 501 -4.33 19.97 7.07
C LEU A 501 -4.03 19.03 8.25
N SER A 502 -3.14 19.53 9.08
CA SER A 502 -2.65 19.00 10.35
C SER A 502 -3.79 18.78 11.36
N LEU A 503 -3.75 17.66 12.08
CA LEU A 503 -4.59 17.36 13.24
C LEU A 503 -4.31 18.36 14.37
N GLY A 504 -5.35 19.05 14.83
CA GLY A 504 -5.33 19.92 16.00
C GLY A 504 -6.73 20.39 16.40
N GLN A 505 -7.33 19.68 17.37
CA GLN A 505 -8.57 19.99 18.13
C GLN A 505 -9.93 19.92 17.38
N PRO A 506 -10.99 19.31 17.98
CA PRO A 506 -12.27 19.05 17.33
C PRO A 506 -13.28 20.16 17.66
N SER A 507 -13.41 21.17 16.81
CA SER A 507 -14.61 22.02 16.77
C SER A 507 -14.54 22.93 15.56
N LYS A 508 -15.60 22.88 14.73
CA LYS A 508 -15.83 23.67 13.50
C LYS A 508 -15.15 23.14 12.23
N LEU A 509 -15.76 22.11 11.63
CA LEU A 509 -15.64 21.87 10.18
C LEU A 509 -16.61 22.81 9.45
N LYS A 510 -16.06 23.84 8.81
CA LYS A 510 -16.81 24.75 7.92
C LYS A 510 -16.61 24.25 6.49
N LEU A 511 -17.65 23.64 5.90
CA LEU A 511 -17.63 23.18 4.51
C LEU A 511 -17.87 24.40 3.58
N CYS A 512 -16.84 24.85 2.85
CA CYS A 512 -16.99 25.88 1.84
C CYS A 512 -17.24 25.24 0.46
N LEU A 513 -18.50 25.20 0.02
CA LEU A 513 -18.88 24.83 -1.35
C LEU A 513 -18.82 26.07 -2.25
N HIS A 514 -17.91 26.06 -3.24
CA HIS A 514 -17.92 27.05 -4.33
C HIS A 514 -18.75 26.49 -5.50
N ALA A 515 -19.98 26.98 -5.67
CA ALA A 515 -20.78 26.71 -6.86
C ALA A 515 -20.44 27.72 -7.97
N LYS A 516 -20.03 27.23 -9.14
CA LYS A 516 -19.84 28.04 -10.35
C LYS A 516 -21.18 28.08 -11.09
N THR A 517 -21.87 29.22 -11.06
CA THR A 517 -23.13 29.42 -11.81
C THR A 517 -22.84 29.83 -13.25
N PRO A 518 -23.49 29.22 -14.27
CA PRO A 518 -23.78 29.90 -15.52
C PRO A 518 -25.18 30.54 -15.44
N SER A 519 -25.23 31.77 -15.90
CA SER A 519 -26.40 32.65 -16.03
C SER A 519 -27.62 31.99 -16.68
N GLN A 520 -28.80 32.06 -16.05
CA GLN A 520 -30.10 32.51 -16.62
C GLN A 520 -31.11 32.80 -15.49
N GLN A 521 -31.94 33.84 -15.69
CA GLN A 521 -32.91 34.41 -14.74
C GLN A 521 -34.19 33.57 -14.55
N PRO A 522 -35.03 33.86 -13.53
CA PRO A 522 -35.83 32.87 -12.81
C PRO A 522 -37.28 32.73 -13.32
N ARG A 523 -37.90 31.57 -13.10
CA ARG A 523 -39.35 31.44 -12.92
C ARG A 523 -39.64 30.85 -11.55
N LEU A 524 -40.42 31.58 -10.77
CA LEU A 524 -40.95 31.16 -9.47
C LEU A 524 -41.83 29.92 -9.65
N LEU A 525 -41.53 28.86 -8.90
CA LEU A 525 -42.53 27.94 -8.36
C LEU A 525 -42.19 27.67 -6.90
N SER A 526 -43.14 27.97 -6.03
CA SER A 526 -43.06 27.91 -4.58
C SER A 526 -42.88 26.48 -4.08
N LEU A 527 -41.78 26.21 -3.37
CA LEU A 527 -41.68 25.09 -2.45
C LEU A 527 -41.07 25.56 -1.13
N THR A 528 -41.67 25.06 -0.06
CA THR A 528 -41.58 25.42 1.36
C THR A 528 -40.17 25.49 1.95
N PRO A 529 -39.96 26.27 3.02
CA PRO A 529 -38.64 26.56 3.57
C PRO A 529 -38.01 25.31 4.20
N LEU A 530 -36.85 24.92 3.65
CA LEU A 530 -35.87 24.08 4.34
C LEU A 530 -35.49 24.78 5.64
N ARG A 531 -35.91 24.23 6.77
CA ARG A 531 -35.37 24.57 8.09
C ARG A 531 -33.89 24.16 8.08
N LEU A 532 -33.01 25.13 7.82
CA LEU A 532 -31.67 25.13 8.40
C LEU A 532 -31.87 25.12 9.91
N VAL A 533 -31.81 23.94 10.53
CA VAL A 533 -31.62 23.86 11.97
C VAL A 533 -30.14 24.11 12.23
N SER A 534 -29.93 25.19 12.98
CA SER A 534 -28.64 25.73 13.40
C SER A 534 -27.74 24.65 13.99
N ILE A 535 -26.55 24.50 13.41
CA ILE A 535 -25.44 23.73 13.97
C ILE A 535 -24.87 24.59 15.11
N CYS A 536 -25.14 24.20 16.35
CA CYS A 536 -24.43 24.69 17.54
C CYS A 536 -23.71 23.51 18.20
#